data_AF-A0A953YBE0-F1
#
_entry.id   AF-A0A953YBE0-F1
#
_cell.length_a   1.000
_cell.length_b   1.000
_cell.length_c   1.000
_cell.angle_alpha   90.00
_cell.angle_beta   90.00
_cell.angle_gamma   90.00
#
_symmetry.space_group_name_H-M   'P 1'
#
loop_
_entity.id
_entity.type
_entity.pdbx_description
1 polymer ?
#
loop_
_entity_poly.entity_id
_entity_poly.type
_entity_poly.pdbx_seq_one_letter_code
_entity_poly.pdbx_strand_id
1 'polypeptide(L)'
;MTARACAALLWIAATLCLAEDAPQLAEGVDVPHYNQIGRDLVGQLGGWGKAFVKGDLATLSSAVADVPCVGPARAALELAPPLSAWTVGPGAELPLEAFWSTWRARWKTVDEVLFKLDRIEEVSADGWIEARARFEVVGEGAEGGRLLESFVVGGRWRERPGESPLPAALRVEGGQGASGPGDLLVDEAAARGISFFGRPDSRFLPPSKALRYQVIRHAVGGASAGDIDGDGFDDLLLTSGEGLRLFRCSPAGQFSDVTDAAGLGGLKHVNVGLFADFDNDGDADLFLGRFYGANQLFQNDGAGRFTDVTAASGLEADDMTAVACALDADGDGLLDLYLGRFLDAKTEVPDAILYTRNGAKNRLYRGKGGLAFEDVSAASGADDEGLTLGVGAADYDEDGDQDLYLSNDYGRNVFLQNQGDGTFRDVALDNGTLAISGGMSVAWGDVDGDAKLDLYVSSIRSNQRWFSEDVNIRRYVLNIVQSQRRERLQALFLDMRKHLGEDWDQVGKRSLAGNYLMRQTEGGRFEDVSWEAGARPPGWYWSSGFHDLDNDGRVDVLAINGWITGKEKDDL
;
A
#
# COMPACT_ATOMS: atom_id res chain seq x y z
N MET A 1 6.46 -27.05 -34.66
CA MET A 1 5.65 -26.61 -33.51
C MET A 1 4.36 -26.08 -34.10
N THR A 2 3.19 -26.60 -33.74
CA THR A 2 1.94 -26.17 -34.37
C THR A 2 1.43 -24.87 -33.72
N ALA A 3 1.05 -23.90 -34.55
CA ALA A 3 0.38 -22.63 -34.25
C ALA A 3 -0.63 -22.65 -33.08
N ARG A 4 -1.24 -23.81 -32.79
CA ARG A 4 -2.20 -24.03 -31.69
C ARG A 4 -1.61 -23.96 -30.28
N ALA A 5 -0.34 -24.32 -30.07
CA ALA A 5 0.29 -24.26 -28.74
C ALA A 5 0.69 -22.83 -28.34
N CYS A 6 1.02 -21.98 -29.32
CA CYS A 6 1.28 -20.56 -29.11
C CYS A 6 -0.02 -19.75 -29.02
N ALA A 7 -1.06 -20.12 -29.80
CA ALA A 7 -2.40 -19.52 -29.67
C ALA A 7 -2.99 -19.70 -28.27
N ALA A 8 -2.78 -20.85 -27.62
CA ALA A 8 -3.20 -21.11 -26.25
C ALA A 8 -2.58 -20.13 -25.23
N LEU A 9 -1.46 -19.47 -25.53
CA LEU A 9 -0.76 -18.59 -24.59
C LEU A 9 -1.28 -17.15 -24.54
N LEU A 10 -1.82 -16.61 -25.64
CA LEU A 10 -2.52 -15.29 -25.64
C LEU A 10 -3.94 -15.48 -25.21
N TRP A 11 -4.46 -16.66 -25.53
CA TRP A 11 -5.76 -17.06 -25.11
C TRP A 11 -5.75 -17.31 -23.60
N ILE A 12 -4.82 -18.11 -23.05
CA ILE A 12 -4.59 -18.21 -21.59
C ILE A 12 -4.10 -16.89 -21.01
N ALA A 13 -3.37 -16.01 -21.69
CA ALA A 13 -3.07 -14.66 -21.17
C ALA A 13 -4.17 -13.61 -21.45
N ALA A 14 -5.33 -14.01 -21.95
CA ALA A 14 -6.48 -13.13 -22.11
C ALA A 14 -7.71 -13.67 -21.36
N THR A 15 -7.78 -14.99 -21.16
CA THR A 15 -8.90 -15.80 -20.65
C THR A 15 -9.04 -15.77 -19.14
N LEU A 16 -8.30 -14.92 -18.46
CA LEU A 16 -8.08 -15.08 -17.04
C LEU A 16 -8.99 -14.15 -16.27
N CYS A 17 -10.15 -14.69 -15.91
CA CYS A 17 -10.87 -14.20 -14.75
C CYS A 17 -10.33 -14.91 -13.53
N LEU A 18 -10.10 -14.16 -12.46
CA LEU A 18 -10.36 -14.64 -11.10
C LEU A 18 -11.63 -13.96 -10.64
N ALA A 19 -12.20 -14.44 -9.55
CA ALA A 19 -13.14 -13.69 -8.75
C ALA A 19 -12.51 -13.49 -7.39
N GLU A 20 -12.51 -12.25 -6.89
CA GLU A 20 -12.46 -11.95 -5.45
C GLU A 20 -12.84 -10.49 -5.11
N ASP A 21 -13.39 -9.71 -6.06
CA ASP A 21 -14.04 -8.41 -5.78
C ASP A 21 -15.46 -8.35 -6.37
N ALA A 22 -16.43 -8.13 -5.49
CA ALA A 22 -17.85 -8.05 -5.81
C ALA A 22 -18.22 -6.70 -6.47
N PRO A 23 -18.55 -6.62 -7.78
CA PRO A 23 -19.43 -5.57 -8.25
C PRO A 23 -20.82 -5.78 -7.63
N GLN A 24 -21.74 -4.83 -7.83
CA GLN A 24 -23.13 -4.95 -7.40
C GLN A 24 -23.68 -6.34 -7.76
N LEU A 25 -23.71 -7.26 -6.78
CA LEU A 25 -24.36 -8.54 -6.97
C LEU A 25 -25.80 -8.18 -7.32
N ALA A 26 -26.25 -8.56 -8.52
CA ALA A 26 -27.67 -8.54 -8.81
C ALA A 26 -28.38 -9.25 -7.65
N GLU A 27 -29.51 -8.70 -7.18
CA GLU A 27 -30.26 -9.30 -6.07
C GLU A 27 -30.42 -10.81 -6.28
N GLY A 28 -29.80 -11.63 -5.42
CA GLY A 28 -29.94 -13.08 -5.43
C GLY A 28 -28.68 -13.93 -5.72
N VAL A 29 -27.50 -13.34 -5.93
CA VAL A 29 -26.25 -14.11 -6.11
C VAL A 29 -25.64 -14.52 -4.75
N ASP A 30 -25.27 -15.80 -4.59
CA ASP A 30 -24.77 -16.39 -3.34
C ASP A 30 -23.24 -16.21 -3.17
N VAL A 31 -22.81 -15.56 -2.08
CA VAL A 31 -21.40 -15.19 -1.82
C VAL A 31 -20.44 -16.38 -1.65
N PRO A 32 -20.80 -17.49 -0.96
CA PRO A 32 -20.01 -18.72 -0.96
C PRO A 32 -19.75 -19.30 -2.35
N HIS A 33 -20.73 -19.21 -3.25
CA HIS A 33 -20.61 -19.67 -4.64
C HIS A 33 -19.65 -18.78 -5.43
N TYR A 34 -19.83 -17.45 -5.35
CA TYR A 34 -18.92 -16.45 -5.92
C TYR A 34 -17.45 -16.67 -5.50
N ASN A 35 -17.20 -16.87 -4.20
CA ASN A 35 -15.87 -17.12 -3.67
C ASN A 35 -15.27 -18.47 -4.09
N GLN A 36 -16.12 -19.49 -4.35
CA GLN A 36 -15.64 -20.79 -4.84
C GLN A 36 -15.15 -20.68 -6.29
N ILE A 37 -15.90 -19.97 -7.13
CA ILE A 37 -15.52 -19.68 -8.52
C ILE A 37 -14.14 -19.00 -8.58
N GLY A 38 -13.93 -18.01 -7.71
CA GLY A 38 -12.65 -17.31 -7.59
C GLY A 38 -11.46 -18.22 -7.33
N ARG A 39 -11.57 -19.07 -6.31
CA ARG A 39 -10.50 -20.02 -5.92
C ARG A 39 -10.21 -21.05 -7.00
N ASP A 40 -11.24 -21.61 -7.64
CA ASP A 40 -11.08 -22.63 -8.67
C ASP A 40 -10.36 -22.07 -9.90
N LEU A 41 -10.68 -20.81 -10.25
CA LEU A 41 -9.94 -20.06 -11.25
C LEU A 41 -8.47 -19.88 -10.80
N VAL A 42 -8.18 -19.34 -9.60
CA VAL A 42 -6.79 -19.11 -9.10
C VAL A 42 -5.92 -20.35 -9.20
N GLY A 43 -6.43 -21.48 -8.71
CA GLY A 43 -5.71 -22.76 -8.72
C GLY A 43 -5.34 -23.20 -10.14
N GLN A 44 -6.29 -23.09 -11.08
CA GLN A 44 -6.10 -23.44 -12.48
C GLN A 44 -5.10 -22.50 -13.18
N LEU A 45 -5.25 -21.18 -13.01
CA LEU A 45 -4.40 -20.17 -13.67
C LEU A 45 -2.95 -20.25 -13.22
N GLY A 46 -2.74 -20.38 -11.92
CA GLY A 46 -1.40 -20.54 -11.40
C GLY A 46 -0.77 -21.89 -11.79
N GLY A 47 -1.58 -22.92 -12.10
CA GLY A 47 -1.10 -24.17 -12.69
C GLY A 47 -0.55 -23.95 -14.11
N TRP A 48 -1.23 -23.12 -14.89
CA TRP A 48 -0.82 -22.74 -16.24
C TRP A 48 0.40 -21.83 -16.29
N GLY A 49 0.51 -20.84 -15.39
CA GLY A 49 1.72 -20.01 -15.27
C GLY A 49 2.97 -20.85 -14.98
N LYS A 50 2.86 -21.83 -14.07
CA LYS A 50 3.94 -22.80 -13.78
C LYS A 50 4.26 -23.70 -14.98
N ALA A 51 3.24 -24.15 -15.72
CA ALA A 51 3.42 -24.92 -16.94
C ALA A 51 4.13 -24.09 -18.02
N PHE A 52 3.80 -22.80 -18.15
CA PHE A 52 4.44 -21.87 -19.09
C PHE A 52 5.92 -21.67 -18.79
N VAL A 53 6.27 -21.34 -17.55
CA VAL A 53 7.68 -21.21 -17.10
C VAL A 53 8.47 -22.49 -17.39
N LYS A 54 7.83 -23.66 -17.29
CA LYS A 54 8.45 -24.98 -17.56
C LYS A 54 8.39 -25.43 -19.02
N GLY A 55 7.71 -24.70 -19.91
CA GLY A 55 7.49 -25.10 -21.30
C GLY A 55 6.58 -26.31 -21.49
N ASP A 56 5.69 -26.62 -20.54
CA ASP A 56 4.72 -27.74 -20.61
C ASP A 56 3.49 -27.35 -21.46
N LEU A 57 3.65 -27.46 -22.77
CA LEU A 57 2.66 -27.05 -23.78
C LEU A 57 1.43 -27.96 -23.89
N ALA A 58 1.49 -29.21 -23.39
CA ALA A 58 0.38 -30.16 -23.48
C ALA A 58 -0.77 -29.74 -22.55
N THR A 59 -0.44 -29.40 -21.30
CA THR A 59 -1.36 -28.89 -20.28
C THR A 59 -2.05 -27.58 -20.70
N LEU A 60 -1.34 -26.72 -21.44
CA LEU A 60 -1.87 -25.45 -21.95
C LEU A 60 -2.84 -25.65 -23.13
N SER A 61 -2.59 -26.63 -24.00
CA SER A 61 -3.37 -26.84 -25.23
C SER A 61 -4.77 -27.43 -25.02
N SER A 62 -5.00 -28.21 -23.95
CA SER A 62 -6.29 -28.86 -23.69
C SER A 62 -7.35 -27.93 -23.09
N ALA A 63 -6.97 -26.74 -22.63
CA ALA A 63 -7.86 -25.82 -21.92
C ALA A 63 -8.70 -24.89 -22.83
N VAL A 64 -8.49 -24.92 -24.16
CA VAL A 64 -8.69 -23.74 -25.03
C VAL A 64 -9.47 -24.03 -26.33
N ALA A 65 -10.01 -25.23 -26.51
CA ALA A 65 -10.34 -25.72 -27.86
C ALA A 65 -11.44 -24.94 -28.64
N ASP A 66 -12.32 -24.14 -28.00
CA ASP A 66 -13.62 -23.77 -28.60
C ASP A 66 -14.14 -22.31 -28.37
N VAL A 67 -13.31 -21.25 -28.37
CA VAL A 67 -13.80 -19.89 -28.02
C VAL A 67 -13.36 -18.74 -28.97
N PRO A 68 -14.26 -17.81 -29.34
CA PRO A 68 -13.97 -16.70 -30.27
C PRO A 68 -13.37 -15.41 -29.63
N CYS A 69 -12.63 -14.62 -30.44
CA CYS A 69 -12.03 -13.31 -30.10
C CYS A 69 -12.74 -12.14 -30.80
N VAL A 70 -12.80 -10.94 -30.19
CA VAL A 70 -13.40 -9.72 -30.78
C VAL A 70 -12.54 -8.47 -30.52
N GLY A 71 -12.31 -7.64 -31.55
CA GLY A 71 -11.46 -6.42 -31.50
C GLY A 71 -12.20 -5.11 -31.13
N PRO A 72 -11.46 -4.02 -30.81
CA PRO A 72 -11.99 -2.78 -30.21
C PRO A 72 -12.80 -1.86 -31.14
N ALA A 73 -13.67 -1.05 -30.53
CA ALA A 73 -14.30 0.13 -31.13
C ALA A 73 -13.96 1.41 -30.32
N ARG A 74 -13.09 2.28 -30.88
CA ARG A 74 -12.69 3.67 -30.46
C ARG A 74 -12.09 3.82 -29.03
N ALA A 75 -11.15 4.71 -28.70
CA ALA A 75 -10.31 5.69 -29.40
C ALA A 75 -8.85 5.49 -28.90
N ALA A 76 -7.86 5.86 -29.72
CA ALA A 76 -6.45 5.58 -29.44
C ALA A 76 -5.84 6.55 -28.41
N LEU A 77 -5.34 6.01 -27.30
CA LEU A 77 -4.20 6.57 -26.59
C LEU A 77 -2.93 6.13 -27.33
N GLU A 78 -1.99 7.04 -27.57
CA GLU A 78 -0.72 6.72 -28.23
C GLU A 78 0.11 5.80 -27.31
N LEU A 79 0.10 4.50 -27.63
CA LEU A 79 0.95 3.48 -27.04
C LEU A 79 2.38 3.66 -27.57
N ALA A 80 3.39 3.51 -26.71
CA ALA A 80 4.79 3.38 -27.14
C ALA A 80 4.96 2.26 -28.21
N PRO A 81 6.03 2.29 -29.03
CA PRO A 81 6.00 1.75 -30.39
C PRO A 81 5.74 0.25 -30.62
N PRO A 82 5.95 -0.73 -29.71
CA PRO A 82 5.85 -2.13 -30.13
C PRO A 82 4.41 -2.69 -30.16
N LEU A 83 3.43 -2.09 -29.48
CA LEU A 83 2.03 -2.56 -29.48
C LEU A 83 1.15 -1.87 -30.54
N SER A 84 1.55 -0.71 -31.05
CA SER A 84 0.79 0.07 -32.05
C SER A 84 0.69 -0.61 -33.43
N ALA A 85 1.61 -1.54 -33.73
CA ALA A 85 1.64 -2.25 -35.01
C ALA A 85 0.52 -3.28 -35.21
N TRP A 86 -0.25 -3.60 -34.17
CA TRP A 86 -1.24 -4.69 -34.20
C TRP A 86 -2.65 -4.19 -33.81
N THR A 87 -3.24 -3.35 -34.66
CA THR A 87 -4.66 -2.98 -34.53
C THR A 87 -5.55 -4.05 -35.17
N VAL A 88 -6.32 -4.80 -34.37
CA VAL A 88 -7.23 -5.86 -34.85
C VAL A 88 -8.63 -5.29 -34.99
N GLY A 89 -9.14 -5.18 -36.22
CA GLY A 89 -10.54 -4.82 -36.46
C GLY A 89 -11.52 -5.94 -36.06
N PRO A 90 -12.81 -5.63 -35.85
CA PRO A 90 -13.83 -6.64 -35.57
C PRO A 90 -13.86 -7.72 -36.66
N GLY A 91 -13.64 -8.99 -36.29
CA GLY A 91 -13.72 -10.14 -37.20
C GLY A 91 -12.45 -10.52 -37.97
N ALA A 92 -11.29 -9.92 -37.67
CA ALA A 92 -10.02 -10.36 -38.24
C ALA A 92 -9.42 -11.53 -37.43
N GLU A 93 -9.02 -12.62 -38.10
CA GLU A 93 -8.18 -13.66 -37.51
C GLU A 93 -6.78 -13.07 -37.26
N LEU A 94 -6.37 -13.00 -36.00
CA LEU A 94 -4.99 -12.69 -35.64
C LEU A 94 -4.08 -13.81 -36.20
N PRO A 95 -3.03 -13.50 -36.98
CA PRO A 95 -1.98 -14.47 -37.29
C PRO A 95 -1.12 -14.68 -36.02
N LEU A 96 -1.72 -15.34 -35.03
CA LEU A 96 -1.24 -15.53 -33.66
C LEU A 96 0.17 -16.13 -33.62
N GLU A 97 0.49 -17.01 -34.57
CA GLU A 97 1.83 -17.61 -34.70
C GLU A 97 2.90 -16.58 -35.07
N ALA A 98 2.59 -15.64 -35.96
CA ALA A 98 3.49 -14.56 -36.36
C ALA A 98 3.65 -13.53 -35.24
N PHE A 99 2.55 -13.19 -34.56
CA PHE A 99 2.60 -12.33 -33.38
C PHE A 99 3.52 -12.92 -32.30
N TRP A 100 3.36 -14.21 -31.98
CA TRP A 100 4.09 -14.82 -30.88
C TRP A 100 5.55 -15.12 -31.16
N SER A 101 5.85 -15.57 -32.38
CA SER A 101 7.24 -15.72 -32.80
C SER A 101 7.96 -14.38 -32.72
N THR A 102 7.30 -13.29 -33.12
CA THR A 102 7.84 -11.92 -33.00
C THR A 102 7.96 -11.50 -31.54
N TRP A 103 6.93 -11.71 -30.71
CA TRP A 103 6.93 -11.32 -29.31
C TRP A 103 7.96 -12.09 -28.49
N ARG A 104 7.99 -13.43 -28.56
CA ARG A 104 8.94 -14.26 -27.80
C ARG A 104 10.37 -14.02 -28.24
N ALA A 105 10.60 -13.70 -29.51
CA ALA A 105 11.92 -13.36 -30.04
C ALA A 105 12.51 -12.08 -29.42
N ARG A 106 11.69 -11.24 -28.77
CA ARG A 106 12.18 -10.05 -28.04
C ARG A 106 12.78 -10.37 -26.68
N TRP A 107 12.52 -11.57 -26.16
CA TRP A 107 13.00 -11.98 -24.84
C TRP A 107 14.16 -12.97 -25.00
N LYS A 108 15.24 -12.75 -24.27
CA LYS A 108 16.28 -13.76 -24.03
C LYS A 108 15.83 -14.71 -22.93
N THR A 109 15.47 -14.17 -21.76
CA THR A 109 14.84 -14.90 -20.66
C THR A 109 13.51 -14.24 -20.30
N VAL A 110 12.62 -15.05 -19.71
CA VAL A 110 11.44 -14.55 -19.00
C VAL A 110 11.63 -15.02 -17.57
N ASP A 111 11.85 -14.07 -16.67
CA ASP A 111 12.22 -14.37 -15.30
C ASP A 111 10.97 -14.45 -14.42
N GLU A 112 9.99 -13.58 -14.70
CA GLU A 112 8.73 -13.54 -14.00
C GLU A 112 7.56 -13.26 -14.96
N VAL A 113 6.44 -13.89 -14.68
CA VAL A 113 5.14 -13.56 -15.26
C VAL A 113 4.17 -13.37 -14.11
N LEU A 114 3.80 -12.13 -13.84
CA LEU A 114 2.74 -11.79 -12.92
C LEU A 114 1.42 -11.79 -13.69
N PHE A 115 0.43 -12.42 -13.09
CA PHE A 115 -0.94 -12.34 -13.56
C PHE A 115 -1.85 -12.01 -12.39
N LYS A 116 -2.73 -11.02 -12.57
CA LYS A 116 -3.75 -10.74 -11.58
C LYS A 116 -5.04 -10.24 -12.20
N LEU A 117 -6.16 -10.68 -11.64
CA LEU A 117 -7.44 -10.03 -11.89
C LEU A 117 -7.36 -8.59 -11.38
N ASP A 118 -7.69 -7.65 -12.25
CA ASP A 118 -7.71 -6.25 -11.91
C ASP A 118 -9.08 -5.84 -11.38
N ARG A 119 -10.21 -6.28 -11.97
CA ARG A 119 -11.55 -6.02 -11.42
C ARG A 119 -12.61 -6.91 -12.06
N ILE A 120 -13.66 -7.30 -11.33
CA ILE A 120 -14.91 -7.78 -11.95
C ILE A 120 -15.86 -6.59 -12.09
N GLU A 121 -16.30 -6.35 -13.32
CA GLU A 121 -17.19 -5.26 -13.67
C GLU A 121 -18.66 -5.65 -13.52
N GLU A 122 -19.02 -6.89 -13.88
CA GLU A 122 -20.40 -7.40 -13.80
C GLU A 122 -20.44 -8.91 -13.55
N VAL A 123 -21.44 -9.38 -12.79
CA VAL A 123 -21.85 -10.79 -12.75
C VAL A 123 -23.36 -10.85 -12.97
N SER A 124 -23.79 -11.47 -14.07
CA SER A 124 -25.19 -11.56 -14.45
C SER A 124 -25.86 -12.80 -13.85
N ALA A 125 -27.18 -12.71 -13.64
CA ALA A 125 -27.98 -13.80 -13.07
C ALA A 125 -28.03 -15.07 -13.96
N ASP A 126 -27.72 -14.96 -15.25
CA ASP A 126 -27.62 -16.07 -16.20
C ASP A 126 -26.18 -16.63 -16.34
N GLY A 127 -25.30 -16.26 -15.42
CA GLY A 127 -23.95 -16.83 -15.27
C GLY A 127 -22.91 -16.20 -16.19
N TRP A 128 -23.11 -14.96 -16.65
CA TRP A 128 -22.04 -14.20 -17.32
C TRP A 128 -21.23 -13.40 -16.30
N ILE A 129 -19.93 -13.30 -16.55
CA ILE A 129 -19.00 -12.50 -15.73
C ILE A 129 -18.27 -11.58 -16.69
N GLU A 130 -18.25 -10.27 -16.45
CA GLU A 130 -17.38 -9.31 -17.15
C GLU A 130 -16.29 -8.82 -16.20
N ALA A 131 -15.04 -8.83 -16.65
CA ALA A 131 -13.91 -8.52 -15.80
C ALA A 131 -12.67 -8.04 -16.58
N ARG A 132 -11.75 -7.39 -15.88
CA ARG A 132 -10.44 -6.97 -16.36
C ARG A 132 -9.35 -7.69 -15.61
N ALA A 133 -8.27 -7.99 -16.31
CA ALA A 133 -7.09 -8.61 -15.72
C ALA A 133 -5.81 -7.99 -16.27
N ARG A 134 -4.82 -7.88 -15.39
CA ARG A 134 -3.50 -7.33 -15.66
C ARG A 134 -2.47 -8.45 -15.77
N PHE A 135 -1.59 -8.28 -16.73
CA PHE A 135 -0.48 -9.15 -17.04
C PHE A 135 0.79 -8.35 -16.98
N GLU A 136 1.82 -8.87 -16.31
CA GLU A 136 3.15 -8.27 -16.33
C GLU A 136 4.17 -9.37 -16.60
N VAL A 137 5.09 -9.10 -17.51
CA VAL A 137 6.17 -10.01 -17.89
C VAL A 137 7.46 -9.25 -17.70
N VAL A 138 8.38 -9.85 -16.95
CA VAL A 138 9.71 -9.27 -16.67
C VAL A 138 10.78 -10.28 -17.03
N GLY A 139 11.85 -9.82 -17.68
CA GLY A 139 12.89 -10.70 -18.21
C GLY A 139 14.02 -9.94 -18.88
N GLU A 140 14.99 -10.67 -19.42
CA GLU A 140 16.08 -10.10 -20.21
C GLU A 140 15.65 -10.00 -21.69
N GLY A 141 15.91 -8.87 -22.34
CA GLY A 141 15.67 -8.68 -23.77
C GLY A 141 16.66 -9.43 -24.67
N ALA A 142 16.22 -9.82 -25.86
CA ALA A 142 17.06 -10.48 -26.87
C ALA A 142 18.17 -9.56 -27.40
N GLU A 143 17.96 -8.25 -27.36
CA GLU A 143 18.95 -7.22 -27.69
C GLU A 143 19.80 -6.80 -26.47
N GLY A 144 19.60 -7.45 -25.31
CA GLY A 144 20.19 -7.09 -24.02
C GLY A 144 19.31 -6.15 -23.21
N GLY A 145 19.64 -6.00 -21.92
CA GLY A 145 18.88 -5.17 -20.98
C GLY A 145 17.64 -5.86 -20.39
N ARG A 146 16.97 -5.18 -19.46
CA ARG A 146 15.71 -5.62 -18.88
C ARG A 146 14.54 -5.19 -19.76
N LEU A 147 13.58 -6.08 -19.93
CA LEU A 147 12.27 -5.79 -20.51
C LEU A 147 11.20 -6.01 -19.44
N LEU A 148 10.26 -5.07 -19.35
CA LEU A 148 8.99 -5.19 -18.66
C LEU A 148 7.89 -4.94 -19.68
N GLU A 149 6.90 -5.81 -19.75
CA GLU A 149 5.68 -5.54 -20.50
C GLU A 149 4.46 -5.78 -19.62
N SER A 150 3.61 -4.77 -19.51
CA SER A 150 2.33 -4.83 -18.81
C SER A 150 1.19 -4.69 -19.81
N PHE A 151 0.12 -5.48 -19.68
CA PHE A 151 -1.10 -5.30 -20.48
C PHE A 151 -2.35 -5.66 -19.69
N VAL A 152 -3.42 -4.92 -19.97
CA VAL A 152 -4.75 -5.11 -19.38
C VAL A 152 -5.66 -5.73 -20.43
N VAL A 153 -6.37 -6.78 -20.03
CA VAL A 153 -7.34 -7.49 -20.85
C VAL A 153 -8.69 -7.45 -20.16
N GLY A 154 -9.68 -6.85 -20.82
CA GLY A 154 -11.09 -6.98 -20.47
C GLY A 154 -11.67 -8.23 -21.10
N GLY A 155 -12.64 -8.87 -20.46
CA GLY A 155 -13.24 -10.09 -20.95
C GLY A 155 -14.62 -10.36 -20.41
N ARG A 156 -15.26 -11.36 -21.02
CA ARG A 156 -16.55 -11.91 -20.63
C ARG A 156 -16.44 -13.42 -20.53
N TRP A 157 -16.92 -14.00 -19.45
CA TRP A 157 -16.88 -15.43 -19.14
C TRP A 157 -18.28 -15.96 -18.87
N ARG A 158 -18.47 -17.25 -19.14
CA ARG A 158 -19.69 -17.97 -18.82
C ARG A 158 -19.42 -19.03 -17.76
N GLU A 159 -20.09 -18.90 -16.65
CA GLU A 159 -20.18 -19.89 -15.61
C GLU A 159 -21.03 -21.09 -16.06
N ARG A 160 -20.59 -22.30 -15.69
CA ARG A 160 -21.36 -23.53 -15.84
C ARG A 160 -21.31 -24.30 -14.51
N PRO A 161 -22.44 -24.79 -13.99
CA PRO A 161 -22.46 -25.50 -12.71
C PRO A 161 -21.51 -26.71 -12.69
N GLY A 162 -20.54 -26.70 -11.76
CA GLY A 162 -19.57 -27.78 -11.58
C GLY A 162 -18.36 -27.76 -12.52
N GLU A 163 -18.21 -26.70 -13.33
CA GLU A 163 -17.06 -26.50 -14.22
C GLU A 163 -16.41 -25.13 -13.94
N SER A 164 -15.10 -25.01 -14.20
CA SER A 164 -14.46 -23.69 -14.18
C SER A 164 -15.06 -22.77 -15.25
N PRO A 165 -15.26 -21.47 -14.96
CA PRO A 165 -15.79 -20.51 -15.93
C PRO A 165 -14.93 -20.48 -17.20
N LEU A 166 -15.61 -20.57 -18.34
CA LEU A 166 -14.96 -20.50 -19.65
C LEU A 166 -15.11 -19.08 -20.18
N PRO A 167 -14.05 -18.48 -20.73
CA PRO A 167 -14.18 -17.20 -21.44
C PRO A 167 -15.12 -17.38 -22.63
N ALA A 168 -15.78 -16.30 -23.03
CA ALA A 168 -16.55 -16.24 -24.27
C ALA A 168 -16.11 -15.10 -25.19
N ALA A 169 -15.54 -14.03 -24.64
CA ALA A 169 -14.97 -12.92 -25.41
C ALA A 169 -13.91 -12.20 -24.58
N LEU A 170 -12.84 -11.75 -25.22
CA LEU A 170 -11.71 -11.09 -24.56
C LEU A 170 -11.19 -9.96 -25.46
N ARG A 171 -10.71 -8.89 -24.85
CA ARG A 171 -10.27 -7.66 -25.49
C ARG A 171 -9.08 -7.08 -24.74
N VAL A 172 -7.97 -6.85 -25.43
CA VAL A 172 -6.87 -6.04 -24.88
C VAL A 172 -7.34 -4.59 -24.79
N GLU A 173 -7.27 -4.02 -23.59
CA GLU A 173 -7.73 -2.66 -23.29
C GLU A 173 -6.60 -1.64 -23.32
N GLY A 174 -5.40 -2.05 -22.90
CA GLY A 174 -4.21 -1.20 -22.87
C GLY A 174 -2.96 -2.02 -22.59
N GLY A 175 -1.79 -1.44 -22.87
CA GLY A 175 -0.52 -2.04 -22.52
C GLY A 175 0.62 -1.05 -22.53
N GLN A 176 1.65 -1.32 -21.77
CA GLN A 176 2.85 -0.51 -21.67
C GLN A 176 4.06 -1.44 -21.69
N GLY A 177 5.15 -0.96 -22.29
CA GLY A 177 6.41 -1.67 -22.34
C GLY A 177 7.52 -0.73 -21.91
N ALA A 178 8.37 -1.19 -21.01
CA ALA A 178 9.58 -0.51 -20.60
C ALA A 178 10.78 -1.38 -20.93
N SER A 179 11.86 -0.74 -21.35
CA SER A 179 13.15 -1.40 -21.60
C SER A 179 14.26 -0.52 -21.07
N GLY A 180 15.18 -1.10 -20.30
CA GLY A 180 16.25 -0.35 -19.65
C GLY A 180 17.56 -1.13 -19.57
N PRO A 181 18.70 -0.43 -19.45
CA PRO A 181 19.98 -1.06 -19.16
C PRO A 181 19.96 -1.62 -17.74
N GLY A 182 19.93 -2.95 -17.59
CA GLY A 182 20.05 -3.63 -16.29
C GLY A 182 18.85 -3.45 -15.35
N ASP A 183 19.04 -3.83 -14.09
CA ASP A 183 18.02 -3.66 -13.04
C ASP A 183 17.93 -2.18 -12.62
N LEU A 184 16.72 -1.67 -12.38
CA LEU A 184 16.49 -0.27 -11.95
C LEU A 184 17.12 0.01 -10.57
N LEU A 185 17.15 -1.00 -9.71
CA LEU A 185 17.75 -0.95 -8.38
C LEU A 185 18.72 -2.12 -8.23
N VAL A 186 19.90 -1.86 -7.68
CA VAL A 186 20.91 -2.86 -7.38
C VAL A 186 21.19 -2.83 -5.88
N ASP A 187 21.18 -4.00 -5.24
CA ASP A 187 21.54 -4.11 -3.82
C ASP A 187 23.05 -3.92 -3.66
N GLU A 188 23.42 -2.79 -3.07
CA GLU A 188 24.78 -2.39 -2.74
C GLU A 188 25.01 -2.40 -1.21
N ALA A 189 24.02 -2.76 -0.39
CA ALA A 189 24.04 -2.53 1.05
C ALA A 189 25.30 -3.10 1.72
N ALA A 190 25.60 -4.39 1.46
CA ALA A 190 26.77 -5.05 2.03
C ALA A 190 28.11 -4.47 1.51
N ALA A 191 28.17 -4.10 0.22
CA ALA A 191 29.36 -3.50 -0.38
C ALA A 191 29.63 -2.08 0.16
N ARG A 192 28.57 -1.44 0.68
CA ARG A 192 28.55 -0.11 1.28
C ARG A 192 28.69 -0.14 2.79
N GLY A 193 28.89 -1.31 3.42
CA GLY A 193 29.08 -1.44 4.87
C GLY A 193 27.79 -1.51 5.69
N ILE A 194 26.63 -1.58 5.04
CA ILE A 194 25.34 -1.76 5.70
C ILE A 194 25.09 -3.26 5.90
N SER A 195 25.03 -3.69 7.16
CA SER A 195 24.69 -5.06 7.53
C SER A 195 23.69 -5.05 8.68
N PHE A 196 22.41 -5.18 8.34
CA PHE A 196 21.33 -5.19 9.30
C PHE A 196 20.41 -6.38 9.05
N PHE A 197 19.98 -7.03 10.13
CA PHE A 197 18.99 -8.10 10.06
C PHE A 197 17.89 -7.79 11.06
N GLY A 198 16.73 -7.36 10.56
CA GLY A 198 15.56 -7.08 11.37
C GLY A 198 15.11 -8.34 12.10
N ARG A 199 14.99 -8.25 13.43
CA ARG A 199 14.50 -9.35 14.26
C ARG A 199 13.13 -8.99 14.85
N PRO A 200 12.19 -9.95 14.86
CA PRO A 200 10.90 -9.73 15.50
C PRO A 200 11.09 -9.50 16.99
N ASP A 201 10.19 -8.74 17.60
CA ASP A 201 10.22 -8.46 19.03
C ASP A 201 9.93 -9.74 19.82
N SER A 202 10.90 -10.14 20.65
CA SER A 202 10.83 -11.38 21.45
C SER A 202 9.67 -11.39 22.44
N ARG A 203 9.11 -10.22 22.81
CA ARG A 203 7.92 -10.15 23.66
C ARG A 203 6.71 -10.81 23.00
N PHE A 204 6.72 -10.95 21.68
CA PHE A 204 5.65 -11.60 20.93
C PHE A 204 5.94 -13.06 20.53
N LEU A 205 7.05 -13.66 20.97
CA LEU A 205 7.44 -15.05 20.62
C LEU A 205 7.68 -15.90 21.90
N PRO A 206 7.16 -17.15 22.03
CA PRO A 206 6.32 -17.97 21.12
C PRO A 206 4.79 -17.75 21.30
N PRO A 207 3.90 -18.35 20.47
CA PRO A 207 2.44 -18.07 20.40
C PRO A 207 1.61 -18.22 21.70
N SER A 208 2.19 -18.72 22.79
CA SER A 208 1.50 -18.84 24.07
C SER A 208 1.34 -17.51 24.82
N LYS A 209 1.96 -16.40 24.37
CA LYS A 209 1.69 -15.06 24.88
C LYS A 209 0.73 -14.33 23.95
N ALA A 210 -0.54 -14.44 24.30
CA ALA A 210 -1.72 -14.05 23.57
C ALA A 210 -1.80 -12.54 23.27
N LEU A 211 -1.28 -12.11 22.12
CA LEU A 211 -1.93 -10.99 21.44
C LEU A 211 -3.34 -11.45 21.07
N ARG A 212 -4.36 -10.69 21.47
CA ARG A 212 -5.71 -10.89 20.95
C ARG A 212 -5.77 -10.56 19.47
N TYR A 213 -4.91 -9.66 19.01
CA TYR A 213 -4.78 -9.29 17.62
C TYR A 213 -3.35 -9.54 17.10
N GLN A 214 -3.19 -10.52 16.21
CA GLN A 214 -1.88 -11.12 15.89
C GLN A 214 -1.13 -10.43 14.74
N VAL A 215 -1.78 -9.58 13.92
CA VAL A 215 -1.14 -8.97 12.74
C VAL A 215 0.06 -8.10 13.13
N ILE A 216 0.00 -7.42 14.29
CA ILE A 216 1.09 -6.56 14.76
C ILE A 216 2.32 -7.33 15.28
N ARG A 217 2.24 -8.66 15.39
CA ARG A 217 3.32 -9.51 15.90
C ARG A 217 4.66 -9.32 15.18
N HIS A 218 4.58 -9.04 13.88
CA HIS A 218 5.73 -8.86 13.00
C HIS A 218 5.92 -7.42 12.53
N ALA A 219 5.02 -6.51 12.93
CA ALA A 219 5.05 -5.10 12.56
C ALA A 219 5.96 -4.31 13.52
N VAL A 220 7.24 -4.64 13.50
CA VAL A 220 8.28 -3.90 14.25
C VAL A 220 9.44 -3.59 13.33
N GLY A 221 9.93 -2.36 13.43
CA GLY A 221 11.04 -1.85 12.66
C GLY A 221 10.65 -0.71 11.71
N GLY A 222 11.67 -0.04 11.22
CA GLY A 222 11.58 1.18 10.43
C GLY A 222 12.97 1.62 9.99
N ALA A 223 13.01 2.56 9.06
CA ALA A 223 14.23 3.18 8.59
C ALA A 223 14.03 4.70 8.62
N SER A 224 15.05 5.43 9.05
CA SER A 224 15.11 6.89 8.95
C SER A 224 16.51 7.30 8.53
N ALA A 225 16.58 8.43 7.84
CA ALA A 225 17.84 9.02 7.40
C ALA A 225 17.95 10.47 7.92
N GLY A 226 19.16 10.91 8.21
CA GLY A 226 19.45 12.28 8.60
C GLY A 226 20.94 12.47 8.87
N ASP A 227 21.48 13.64 8.55
CA ASP A 227 22.85 14.04 8.83
C ASP A 227 23.04 14.32 10.34
N ILE A 228 23.66 13.40 11.06
CA ILE A 228 23.78 13.50 12.53
C ILE A 228 25.01 14.29 12.98
N ASP A 229 25.98 14.54 12.11
CA ASP A 229 27.24 15.21 12.45
C ASP A 229 27.59 16.41 11.57
N GLY A 230 26.65 16.84 10.73
CA GLY A 230 26.72 18.05 9.92
C GLY A 230 27.73 17.95 8.77
N ASP A 231 28.08 16.73 8.33
CA ASP A 231 29.08 16.51 7.29
C ASP A 231 28.51 16.62 5.86
N GLY A 232 27.19 16.79 5.74
CA GLY A 232 26.44 16.91 4.50
C GLY A 232 26.04 15.58 3.87
N PHE A 233 26.20 14.46 4.58
CA PHE A 233 25.79 13.13 4.13
C PHE A 233 24.82 12.49 5.12
N ASP A 234 23.64 12.09 4.64
CA ASP A 234 22.66 11.43 5.50
C ASP A 234 23.17 10.09 6.05
N ASP A 235 23.02 9.93 7.36
CA ASP A 235 23.25 8.69 8.08
C ASP A 235 21.96 7.86 8.15
N LEU A 236 22.10 6.56 8.41
CA LEU A 236 20.98 5.63 8.35
C LEU A 236 20.71 4.98 9.71
N LEU A 237 19.53 5.21 10.26
CA LEU A 237 19.01 4.48 11.42
C LEU A 237 18.06 3.38 10.94
N LEU A 238 18.35 2.14 11.32
CA LEU A 238 17.49 0.97 11.09
C LEU A 238 17.02 0.41 12.43
N THR A 239 15.71 0.25 12.60
CA THR A 239 15.09 -0.22 13.85
C THR A 239 14.47 -1.60 13.67
N SER A 240 14.33 -2.34 14.76
CA SER A 240 13.65 -3.63 14.80
C SER A 240 13.21 -3.98 16.22
N GLY A 241 12.52 -5.11 16.35
CA GLY A 241 12.06 -5.62 17.63
C GLY A 241 13.18 -5.90 18.63
N GLU A 242 14.33 -6.43 18.21
CA GLU A 242 15.42 -6.80 19.13
C GLU A 242 16.65 -5.88 19.09
N GLY A 243 16.55 -4.75 18.39
CA GLY A 243 17.61 -3.77 18.37
C GLY A 243 17.46 -2.74 17.26
N LEU A 244 18.27 -1.69 17.34
CA LEU A 244 18.48 -0.74 16.26
C LEU A 244 19.94 -0.71 15.84
N ARG A 245 20.21 -0.09 14.70
CA ARG A 245 21.55 0.24 14.22
C ARG A 245 21.57 1.63 13.63
N LEU A 246 22.55 2.44 14.06
CA LEU A 246 22.88 3.71 13.43
C LEU A 246 24.16 3.53 12.62
N PHE A 247 24.06 3.77 11.32
CA PHE A 247 25.16 3.70 10.37
C PHE A 247 25.56 5.09 9.93
N ARG A 248 26.80 5.49 10.24
CA ARG A 248 27.36 6.75 9.77
C ARG A 248 27.84 6.63 8.33
N CYS A 249 27.35 7.48 7.44
CA CYS A 249 27.82 7.58 6.07
C CYS A 249 29.17 8.31 6.02
N SER A 250 29.86 8.21 4.89
CA SER A 250 31.07 8.99 4.66
C SER A 250 30.97 9.65 3.29
N PRO A 251 31.80 10.65 2.99
CA PRO A 251 31.78 11.29 1.67
C PRO A 251 32.02 10.32 0.49
N ALA A 252 32.57 9.13 0.75
CA ALA A 252 32.73 8.08 -0.24
C ALA A 252 31.47 7.18 -0.42
N GLY A 253 30.39 7.47 0.31
CA GLY A 253 29.19 6.65 0.39
C GLY A 253 29.44 5.30 1.05
N GLN A 254 30.33 5.24 2.05
CA GLN A 254 30.58 4.03 2.85
C GLN A 254 30.03 4.22 4.26
N PHE A 255 29.32 3.21 4.75
CA PHE A 255 28.62 3.21 6.02
C PHE A 255 29.40 2.45 7.09
N SER A 256 29.36 2.95 8.32
CA SER A 256 29.96 2.31 9.49
C SER A 256 28.98 2.29 10.67
N ASP A 257 28.83 1.14 11.34
CA ASP A 257 27.98 1.01 12.53
C ASP A 257 28.59 1.81 13.69
N VAL A 258 27.92 2.89 14.09
CA VAL A 258 28.32 3.78 15.19
C VAL A 258 27.37 3.69 16.39
N THR A 259 26.48 2.70 16.43
CA THR A 259 25.38 2.60 17.42
C THR A 259 25.83 2.79 18.87
N ASP A 260 26.87 2.07 19.30
CA ASP A 260 27.37 2.14 20.68
C ASP A 260 28.13 3.46 20.94
N ALA A 261 28.90 3.94 19.95
CA ALA A 261 29.65 5.18 20.04
C ALA A 261 28.72 6.41 20.12
N ALA A 262 27.60 6.34 19.42
CA ALA A 262 26.54 7.35 19.41
C ALA A 262 25.68 7.34 20.68
N GLY A 263 25.88 6.40 21.61
CA GLY A 263 25.11 6.33 22.86
C GLY A 263 23.76 5.60 22.74
N LEU A 264 23.48 4.96 21.60
CA LEU A 264 22.20 4.26 21.33
C LEU A 264 22.29 2.73 21.57
N GLY A 265 23.41 2.27 22.15
CA GLY A 265 23.67 0.87 22.43
C GLY A 265 22.64 0.23 23.36
N GLY A 266 22.20 -0.99 23.01
CA GLY A 266 21.30 -1.80 23.84
C GLY A 266 19.82 -1.44 23.79
N LEU A 267 19.44 -0.39 23.05
CA LEU A 267 18.04 -0.04 22.80
C LEU A 267 17.34 -1.12 21.97
N LYS A 268 16.07 -1.39 22.30
CA LYS A 268 15.24 -2.43 21.69
C LYS A 268 13.81 -1.96 21.50
N HIS A 269 13.03 -2.76 20.78
CA HIS A 269 11.58 -2.60 20.66
C HIS A 269 11.15 -1.26 20.06
N VAL A 270 11.98 -0.74 19.15
CA VAL A 270 11.76 0.54 18.48
C VAL A 270 11.08 0.27 17.16
N ASN A 271 10.03 1.03 16.88
CA ASN A 271 9.34 0.98 15.60
C ASN A 271 9.61 2.22 14.77
N VAL A 272 9.54 3.38 15.42
CA VAL A 272 9.69 4.68 14.78
C VAL A 272 11.03 5.27 15.20
N GLY A 273 11.82 5.69 14.23
CA GLY A 273 12.92 6.64 14.41
C GLY A 273 12.60 7.89 13.61
N LEU A 274 12.68 9.05 14.24
CA LEU A 274 12.46 10.34 13.59
C LEU A 274 13.60 11.27 13.96
N PHE A 275 14.35 11.68 12.94
CA PHE A 275 15.35 12.74 13.06
C PHE A 275 14.68 14.08 12.79
N ALA A 276 14.88 15.05 13.69
CA ALA A 276 14.42 16.43 13.53
C ALA A 276 15.16 17.34 14.51
N ASP A 277 15.35 18.62 14.18
CA ASP A 277 15.93 19.63 15.05
C ASP A 277 14.83 20.16 16.01
N PHE A 278 14.64 19.49 17.16
CA PHE A 278 13.48 19.75 18.02
C PHE A 278 13.69 20.95 18.96
N ASP A 279 14.92 21.43 19.15
CA ASP A 279 15.22 22.63 19.92
C ASP A 279 15.81 23.80 19.11
N ASN A 280 15.83 23.68 17.78
CA ASN A 280 16.29 24.69 16.82
C ASN A 280 17.77 25.08 17.05
N ASP A 281 18.62 24.14 17.45
CA ASP A 281 20.05 24.36 17.63
C ASP A 281 20.90 24.03 16.39
N GLY A 282 20.27 23.46 15.37
CA GLY A 282 20.85 23.19 14.06
C GLY A 282 21.36 21.76 13.90
N ASP A 283 21.20 20.87 14.89
CA ASP A 283 21.46 19.45 14.75
C ASP A 283 20.21 18.58 14.91
N ALA A 284 20.19 17.46 14.18
CA ALA A 284 19.05 16.56 14.20
C ALA A 284 19.06 15.70 15.47
N ASP A 285 18.14 16.01 16.39
CA ASP A 285 17.78 15.15 17.51
C ASP A 285 17.07 13.87 17.05
N LEU A 286 16.88 12.93 17.98
CA LEU A 286 16.27 11.64 17.68
C LEU A 286 15.10 11.31 18.61
N PHE A 287 13.91 11.24 18.03
CA PHE A 287 12.74 10.64 18.67
C PHE A 287 12.62 9.15 18.32
N LEU A 288 12.42 8.32 19.35
CA LEU A 288 12.19 6.87 19.23
C LEU A 288 10.79 6.49 19.74
N GLY A 289 9.93 6.05 18.82
CA GLY A 289 8.57 5.59 19.12
C GLY A 289 8.46 4.07 19.30
N ARG A 290 7.60 3.63 20.22
CA ARG A 290 7.39 2.21 20.54
C ARG A 290 5.92 1.81 20.64
N PHE A 291 5.62 0.62 20.11
CA PHE A 291 4.32 -0.03 20.23
C PHE A 291 4.05 -0.43 21.68
N TYR A 292 5.07 -0.94 22.36
CA TYR A 292 4.99 -1.24 23.78
C TYR A 292 6.26 -0.78 24.48
N GLY A 293 6.10 0.03 25.51
CA GLY A 293 7.19 0.69 26.21
C GLY A 293 7.21 2.18 25.92
N ALA A 294 7.84 2.94 26.80
CA ALA A 294 7.89 4.38 26.68
C ALA A 294 8.61 4.82 25.40
N ASN A 295 8.07 5.84 24.76
CA ASN A 295 8.79 6.64 23.78
C ASN A 295 10.02 7.29 24.44
N GLN A 296 11.02 7.63 23.63
CA GLN A 296 12.23 8.31 24.10
C GLN A 296 12.61 9.45 23.17
N LEU A 297 13.20 10.50 23.75
CA LEU A 297 13.79 11.62 23.03
C LEU A 297 15.27 11.71 23.39
N PHE A 298 16.11 11.87 22.38
CA PHE A 298 17.54 12.02 22.53
C PHE A 298 18.00 13.33 21.92
N GLN A 299 18.73 14.11 22.71
CA GLN A 299 19.43 15.30 22.24
C GLN A 299 20.70 14.88 21.49
N ASN A 300 20.93 15.43 20.30
CA ASN A 300 22.20 15.32 19.60
C ASN A 300 23.18 16.42 20.09
N ASP A 301 24.48 16.21 19.92
CA ASP A 301 25.52 17.17 20.31
C ASP A 301 26.23 17.81 19.10
N GLY A 302 25.60 17.72 17.93
CA GLY A 302 26.16 18.11 16.62
C GLY A 302 27.31 17.22 16.12
N ALA A 303 27.73 16.19 16.86
CA ALA A 303 28.78 15.25 16.45
C ALA A 303 28.29 13.80 16.34
N GLY A 304 26.97 13.60 16.42
CA GLY A 304 26.31 12.32 16.34
C GLY A 304 26.34 11.53 17.65
N ARG A 305 26.46 12.19 18.80
CA ARG A 305 26.35 11.55 20.11
C ARG A 305 25.06 11.95 20.80
N PHE A 306 24.21 10.96 21.01
CA PHE A 306 22.87 11.13 21.54
C PHE A 306 22.84 10.97 23.06
N THR A 307 22.14 11.88 23.73
CA THR A 307 21.87 11.85 25.18
C THR A 307 20.38 11.74 25.44
N ASP A 308 19.94 10.74 26.19
CA ASP A 308 18.52 10.56 26.55
C ASP A 308 18.05 11.72 27.45
N VAL A 309 17.09 12.50 26.94
CA VAL A 309 16.46 13.64 27.62
C VAL A 309 14.98 13.43 27.88
N THR A 310 14.48 12.20 27.69
CA THR A 310 13.06 11.83 27.79
C THR A 310 12.43 12.31 29.10
N ALA A 311 13.17 12.22 30.21
CA ALA A 311 12.64 12.60 31.51
C ALA A 311 12.36 14.11 31.66
N ALA A 312 13.07 14.93 30.90
CA ALA A 312 12.88 16.38 30.88
C ALA A 312 11.90 16.83 29.78
N SER A 313 11.61 15.98 28.80
CA SER A 313 10.87 16.38 27.60
C SER A 313 9.35 16.41 27.78
N GLY A 314 8.80 15.76 28.81
CA GLY A 314 7.35 15.64 28.98
C GLY A 314 6.69 14.56 28.10
N LEU A 315 7.49 13.78 27.37
CA LEU A 315 7.05 12.61 26.58
C LEU A 315 7.05 11.30 27.39
N GLU A 316 7.28 11.38 28.70
CA GLU A 316 7.33 10.21 29.57
C GLU A 316 6.02 9.40 29.52
N ALA A 317 6.16 8.08 29.50
CA ALA A 317 5.08 7.10 29.66
C ALA A 317 4.03 7.00 28.52
N ASP A 318 4.21 7.67 27.38
CA ASP A 318 3.40 7.38 26.19
C ASP A 318 3.96 6.18 25.40
N ASP A 319 3.06 5.36 24.87
CA ASP A 319 3.34 4.12 24.12
C ASP A 319 2.29 3.90 23.01
N MET A 320 2.29 2.73 22.36
CA MET A 320 1.45 2.40 21.20
C MET A 320 1.75 3.25 19.96
N THR A 321 2.91 3.92 19.91
CA THR A 321 3.33 4.70 18.76
C THR A 321 3.71 3.78 17.60
N ALA A 322 2.96 3.93 16.51
CA ALA A 322 3.14 3.19 15.28
C ALA A 322 3.83 4.03 14.20
N VAL A 323 3.56 5.34 14.19
CA VAL A 323 4.12 6.31 13.26
C VAL A 323 4.24 7.67 13.95
N ALA A 324 5.16 8.52 13.51
CA ALA A 324 5.30 9.88 13.99
C ALA A 324 5.61 10.84 12.84
N CYS A 325 5.26 12.11 13.03
CA CYS A 325 5.61 13.22 12.13
C CYS A 325 5.91 14.45 12.99
N ALA A 326 6.91 15.23 12.57
CA ALA A 326 7.17 16.56 13.12
C ALA A 326 6.58 17.62 12.18
N LEU A 327 5.96 18.64 12.75
CA LEU A 327 5.32 19.76 12.05
C LEU A 327 5.30 20.99 12.95
N ASP A 328 5.15 22.19 12.40
CA ASP A 328 4.83 23.40 13.18
C ASP A 328 3.32 23.63 13.09
N ALA A 329 2.55 23.14 14.07
CA ALA A 329 1.09 23.12 13.94
C ALA A 329 0.43 24.46 14.33
N ASP A 330 1.08 25.29 15.15
CA ASP A 330 0.55 26.61 15.54
C ASP A 330 1.36 27.80 15.01
N GLY A 331 2.34 27.54 14.14
CA GLY A 331 3.11 28.56 13.43
C GLY A 331 4.05 29.33 14.34
N ASP A 332 4.45 28.75 15.47
CA ASP A 332 5.29 29.41 16.48
C ASP A 332 6.80 29.24 16.22
N GLY A 333 7.15 28.45 15.20
CA GLY A 333 8.52 28.16 14.78
C GLY A 333 9.19 27.06 15.59
N LEU A 334 8.48 26.38 16.48
CA LEU A 334 8.95 25.20 17.21
C LEU A 334 8.31 23.95 16.62
N LEU A 335 9.09 22.87 16.47
CA LEU A 335 8.54 21.62 15.98
C LEU A 335 7.67 20.95 17.04
N ASP A 336 6.42 20.70 16.66
CA ASP A 336 5.49 19.82 17.34
C ASP A 336 5.68 18.37 16.91
N LEU A 337 5.20 17.45 17.73
CA LEU A 337 5.30 16.02 17.49
C LEU A 337 3.91 15.38 17.46
N TYR A 338 3.50 14.92 16.28
CA TYR A 338 2.29 14.12 16.10
C TYR A 338 2.61 12.63 16.14
N LEU A 339 1.92 11.89 17.01
CA LEU A 339 2.07 10.44 17.16
C LEU A 339 0.79 9.72 16.73
N GLY A 340 0.89 9.00 15.62
CA GLY A 340 -0.09 8.02 15.21
C GLY A 340 0.02 6.76 16.07
N ARG A 341 -1.10 6.36 16.67
CA ARG A 341 -1.15 5.27 17.64
C ARG A 341 -2.09 4.16 17.16
N PHE A 342 -1.84 2.98 17.71
CA PHE A 342 -2.62 1.79 17.45
C PHE A 342 -3.42 1.41 18.70
N LEU A 343 -4.03 0.22 18.72
CA LEU A 343 -4.63 -0.33 19.94
C LEU A 343 -3.65 -1.19 20.74
N ASP A 344 -3.94 -1.43 22.02
CA ASP A 344 -3.25 -2.47 22.78
C ASP A 344 -3.70 -3.87 22.31
N ALA A 345 -2.93 -4.44 21.38
CA ALA A 345 -3.21 -5.76 20.80
C ALA A 345 -3.13 -6.93 21.80
N LYS A 346 -2.68 -6.72 23.05
CA LYS A 346 -2.72 -7.74 24.11
C LYS A 346 -4.11 -7.87 24.73
N THR A 347 -4.87 -6.78 24.73
CA THR A 347 -6.14 -6.68 25.49
C THR A 347 -7.34 -6.40 24.59
N GLU A 348 -7.11 -5.80 23.43
CA GLU A 348 -8.15 -5.34 22.49
C GLU A 348 -8.02 -6.00 21.10
N VAL A 349 -9.11 -5.91 20.34
CA VAL A 349 -9.18 -6.21 18.90
C VAL A 349 -10.02 -5.10 18.25
N PRO A 350 -9.82 -4.80 16.95
CA PRO A 350 -10.67 -3.83 16.25
C PRO A 350 -12.16 -4.17 16.44
N ASP A 351 -12.98 -3.15 16.68
CA ASP A 351 -14.43 -3.33 16.83
C ASP A 351 -15.10 -3.63 15.48
N ALA A 352 -14.55 -3.10 14.40
CA ALA A 352 -14.97 -3.37 13.04
C ALA A 352 -13.76 -3.41 12.10
N ILE A 353 -13.87 -4.17 11.00
CA ILE A 353 -12.80 -4.22 9.99
C ILE A 353 -12.69 -2.86 9.29
N LEU A 354 -13.78 -2.39 8.70
CA LEU A 354 -13.73 -1.23 7.80
C LEU A 354 -13.82 0.12 8.52
N TYR A 355 -14.38 0.18 9.72
CA TYR A 355 -14.70 1.45 10.38
C TYR A 355 -14.53 1.32 11.90
N THR A 356 -13.34 0.96 12.36
CA THR A 356 -13.05 0.90 13.81
C THR A 356 -12.80 2.30 14.39
N ARG A 357 -13.10 2.47 15.69
CA ARG A 357 -12.86 3.70 16.48
C ARG A 357 -12.35 3.36 17.88
N ASN A 358 -11.54 2.32 17.98
CA ASN A 358 -11.02 1.80 19.25
C ASN A 358 -9.49 1.72 19.32
N GLY A 359 -8.80 2.50 18.49
CA GLY A 359 -7.40 2.78 18.68
C GLY A 359 -7.15 3.49 20.00
N ALA A 360 -5.90 3.44 20.48
CA ALA A 360 -5.47 4.46 21.42
C ALA A 360 -5.53 5.81 20.72
N LYS A 361 -6.00 6.83 21.42
CA LYS A 361 -6.03 8.20 20.92
C LYS A 361 -4.65 8.63 20.45
N ASN A 362 -4.55 9.11 19.22
CA ASN A 362 -3.37 9.77 18.69
C ASN A 362 -2.97 10.96 19.57
N ARG A 363 -1.71 11.36 19.49
CA ARG A 363 -1.18 12.48 20.28
C ARG A 363 -0.68 13.60 19.40
N LEU A 364 -0.94 14.83 19.82
CA LEU A 364 -0.22 16.01 19.37
C LEU A 364 0.47 16.63 20.58
N TYR A 365 1.79 16.66 20.54
CA TYR A 365 2.65 17.26 21.54
C TYR A 365 3.19 18.57 21.02
N ARG A 366 2.81 19.68 21.65
CA ARG A 366 3.30 21.01 21.27
C ARG A 366 4.72 21.24 21.78
N GLY A 367 5.62 21.70 20.92
CA GLY A 367 6.96 22.13 21.28
C GLY A 367 6.92 23.34 22.23
N LYS A 368 7.81 23.36 23.21
CA LYS A 368 8.00 24.50 24.13
C LYS A 368 9.42 25.07 24.12
N GLY A 369 10.23 24.59 23.16
CA GLY A 369 11.65 24.86 23.05
C GLY A 369 12.48 24.09 24.08
N GLY A 370 13.77 23.92 23.78
CA GLY A 370 14.70 23.19 24.66
C GLY A 370 14.26 21.76 24.93
N LEU A 371 13.73 21.07 23.90
CA LEU A 371 13.31 19.67 23.92
C LEU A 371 12.16 19.36 24.91
N ALA A 372 11.38 20.36 25.29
CA ALA A 372 10.20 20.20 26.14
C ALA A 372 8.91 20.22 25.32
N PHE A 373 7.95 19.39 25.70
CA PHE A 373 6.67 19.20 25.00
C PHE A 373 5.46 19.32 25.94
N GLU A 374 4.29 19.61 25.36
CA GLU A 374 3.00 19.65 26.03
C GLU A 374 1.94 18.84 25.28
N ASP A 375 1.25 17.93 25.96
CA ASP A 375 0.13 17.19 25.35
C ASP A 375 -1.07 18.14 25.12
N VAL A 376 -1.33 18.46 23.86
CA VAL A 376 -2.45 19.30 23.41
C VAL A 376 -3.46 18.50 22.58
N SER A 377 -3.39 17.17 22.60
CA SER A 377 -4.13 16.28 21.70
C SER A 377 -5.65 16.52 21.72
N ALA A 378 -6.26 16.57 22.90
CA ALA A 378 -7.70 16.76 23.04
C ALA A 378 -8.14 18.22 22.79
N ALA A 379 -7.26 19.19 23.07
CA ALA A 379 -7.56 20.61 22.90
C ALA A 379 -7.46 21.04 21.42
N SER A 380 -6.54 20.43 20.67
CA SER A 380 -6.37 20.63 19.23
C SER A 380 -7.43 19.92 18.39
N GLY A 381 -8.05 18.86 18.91
CA GLY A 381 -8.97 18.01 18.14
C GLY A 381 -8.26 17.01 17.22
N ALA A 382 -6.95 16.83 17.38
CA ALA A 382 -6.14 15.92 16.58
C ALA A 382 -6.03 14.49 17.18
N ASP A 383 -6.77 14.19 18.25
CA ASP A 383 -6.74 12.94 19.01
C ASP A 383 -7.58 11.80 18.38
N ASP A 384 -7.38 11.54 17.08
CA ASP A 384 -8.08 10.49 16.36
C ASP A 384 -7.94 9.09 17.02
N GLU A 385 -8.98 8.26 16.89
CA GLU A 385 -9.07 6.93 17.51
C GLU A 385 -9.05 5.79 16.48
N GLY A 386 -8.57 6.06 15.26
CA GLY A 386 -8.23 5.05 14.28
C GLY A 386 -6.98 4.25 14.66
N LEU A 387 -6.68 3.20 13.91
CA LEU A 387 -5.43 2.42 14.05
C LEU A 387 -4.40 2.99 13.06
N THR A 388 -3.78 4.11 13.44
CA THR A 388 -2.96 4.91 12.52
C THR A 388 -1.62 4.24 12.26
N LEU A 389 -1.31 3.99 11.00
CA LEU A 389 -0.01 3.46 10.54
C LEU A 389 0.74 4.45 9.63
N GLY A 390 0.04 5.39 9.00
CA GLY A 390 0.67 6.45 8.22
C GLY A 390 0.15 7.82 8.63
N VAL A 391 1.05 8.80 8.63
CA VAL A 391 0.74 10.21 8.75
C VAL A 391 1.58 10.96 7.72
N GLY A 392 0.98 11.93 7.05
CA GLY A 392 1.68 12.86 6.16
C GLY A 392 1.23 14.28 6.44
N ALA A 393 2.18 15.18 6.64
CA ALA A 393 1.94 16.60 6.79
C ALA A 393 2.14 17.34 5.46
N ALA A 394 1.23 18.24 5.11
CA ALA A 394 1.32 19.10 3.94
C ALA A 394 0.39 20.30 4.06
N ASP A 395 0.81 21.45 3.56
CA ASP A 395 -0.06 22.60 3.31
C ASP A 395 -0.79 22.36 1.98
N TYR A 396 -1.97 21.71 2.02
CA TYR A 396 -2.65 21.28 0.79
C TYR A 396 -3.48 22.40 0.16
N ASP A 397 -3.90 23.40 0.95
CA ASP A 397 -4.75 24.51 0.51
C ASP A 397 -4.01 25.85 0.38
N GLU A 398 -2.68 25.83 0.54
CA GLU A 398 -1.74 26.94 0.35
C GLU A 398 -2.01 28.12 1.32
N ASP A 399 -2.51 27.84 2.52
CA ASP A 399 -2.78 28.85 3.53
C ASP A 399 -1.58 29.14 4.46
N GLY A 400 -0.53 28.32 4.35
CA GLY A 400 0.71 28.42 5.10
C GLY A 400 0.76 27.53 6.36
N ASP A 401 -0.33 26.85 6.70
CA ASP A 401 -0.40 25.95 7.84
C ASP A 401 -0.33 24.48 7.38
N GLN A 402 0.46 23.65 8.07
CA GLN A 402 0.56 22.23 7.69
C GLN A 402 -0.67 21.44 8.18
N ASP A 403 -1.35 20.77 7.26
CA ASP A 403 -2.44 19.85 7.53
C ASP A 403 -1.95 18.40 7.68
N LEU A 404 -2.78 17.53 8.25
CA LEU A 404 -2.43 16.13 8.49
C LEU A 404 -3.39 15.17 7.81
N TYR A 405 -2.89 14.27 6.98
CA TYR A 405 -3.64 13.10 6.53
C TYR A 405 -3.19 11.85 7.27
N LEU A 406 -4.15 11.11 7.82
CA LEU A 406 -3.95 9.91 8.63
C LEU A 406 -4.45 8.70 7.87
N SER A 407 -3.57 7.74 7.60
CA SER A 407 -3.96 6.43 7.06
C SER A 407 -4.08 5.41 8.19
N ASN A 408 -5.25 4.78 8.24
CA ASN A 408 -5.63 3.86 9.30
C ASN A 408 -5.74 2.43 8.74
N ASP A 409 -5.06 1.48 9.38
CA ASP A 409 -5.11 0.04 9.05
C ASP A 409 -6.53 -0.50 9.24
N TYR A 410 -7.11 -0.15 10.38
CA TYR A 410 -8.53 -0.34 10.67
C TYR A 410 -9.11 1.01 11.08
N GLY A 411 -10.32 1.30 10.60
CA GLY A 411 -10.92 2.63 10.76
C GLY A 411 -10.86 3.44 9.48
N ARG A 412 -11.58 4.56 9.47
CA ARG A 412 -11.53 5.48 8.35
C ARG A 412 -10.23 6.27 8.36
N ASN A 413 -9.71 6.60 7.20
CA ASN A 413 -8.70 7.64 7.09
C ASN A 413 -9.32 8.99 7.48
N VAL A 414 -8.46 9.88 7.96
CA VAL A 414 -8.87 11.19 8.49
C VAL A 414 -7.99 12.25 7.85
N PHE A 415 -8.58 13.36 7.45
CA PHE A 415 -7.83 14.50 6.92
C PHE A 415 -8.11 15.68 7.84
N LEU A 416 -7.16 15.96 8.72
CA LEU A 416 -7.21 17.03 9.70
C LEU A 416 -6.68 18.32 9.05
N GLN A 417 -7.59 19.22 8.68
CA GLN A 417 -7.25 20.55 8.22
C GLN A 417 -6.90 21.44 9.42
N ASN A 418 -5.71 22.05 9.41
CA ASN A 418 -5.30 23.03 10.40
C ASN A 418 -6.17 24.30 10.27
N GLN A 419 -6.47 24.95 11.39
CA GLN A 419 -7.30 26.17 11.40
C GLN A 419 -6.46 27.44 11.66
N GLY A 420 -5.13 27.31 11.66
CA GLY A 420 -4.15 28.40 11.88
C GLY A 420 -3.97 28.82 13.34
N ASP A 421 -4.46 28.01 14.27
CA ASP A 421 -4.33 28.23 15.71
C ASP A 421 -3.90 26.96 16.49
N GLY A 422 -3.38 25.96 15.76
CA GLY A 422 -3.04 24.65 16.31
C GLY A 422 -4.25 23.77 16.59
N THR A 423 -5.45 24.14 16.15
CA THR A 423 -6.63 23.28 16.15
C THR A 423 -6.91 22.70 14.76
N PHE A 424 -7.54 21.53 14.74
CA PHE A 424 -7.77 20.76 13.54
C PHE A 424 -9.25 20.43 13.35
N ARG A 425 -9.68 20.44 12.08
CA ARG A 425 -11.00 19.99 11.65
C ARG A 425 -10.86 18.85 10.66
N ASP A 426 -11.55 17.75 10.91
CA ASP A 426 -11.60 16.68 9.92
C ASP A 426 -12.46 17.05 8.70
N VAL A 427 -11.85 17.06 7.52
CA VAL A 427 -12.41 17.44 6.23
C VAL A 427 -12.46 16.30 5.22
N ALA A 428 -12.10 15.07 5.61
CA ALA A 428 -11.97 13.95 4.66
C ALA A 428 -13.24 13.68 3.84
N LEU A 429 -14.42 13.85 4.47
CA LEU A 429 -15.70 13.73 3.78
C LEU A 429 -15.99 14.92 2.85
N ASP A 430 -15.67 16.13 3.30
CA ASP A 430 -15.98 17.39 2.59
C ASP A 430 -15.18 17.50 1.28
N ASN A 431 -13.92 17.05 1.32
CA ASN A 431 -13.00 17.13 0.19
C ASN A 431 -12.86 15.84 -0.62
N GLY A 432 -13.54 14.75 -0.26
CA GLY A 432 -13.60 13.52 -1.04
C GLY A 432 -12.43 12.54 -0.82
N THR A 433 -11.57 12.79 0.16
CA THR A 433 -10.41 11.92 0.48
C THR A 433 -10.73 10.80 1.47
N LEU A 434 -12.00 10.67 1.90
CA LEU A 434 -12.42 9.61 2.81
C LEU A 434 -12.20 8.21 2.19
N ALA A 435 -11.15 7.54 2.62
CA ALA A 435 -10.91 6.12 2.44
C ALA A 435 -11.15 5.37 3.75
N ILE A 436 -11.44 4.07 3.71
CA ILE A 436 -11.68 3.28 4.92
C ILE A 436 -10.81 2.03 4.99
N SER A 437 -10.03 1.87 6.05
CA SER A 437 -9.21 0.68 6.34
C SER A 437 -8.12 0.38 5.30
N GLY A 438 -7.20 -0.49 5.70
CA GLY A 438 -6.07 -0.96 4.93
C GLY A 438 -5.03 0.10 4.66
N GLY A 439 -5.15 1.33 5.19
CA GLY A 439 -4.19 2.40 4.96
C GLY A 439 -2.88 2.14 5.69
N MET A 440 -1.75 2.26 5.00
CA MET A 440 -0.43 1.89 5.51
C MET A 440 0.56 3.05 5.52
N SER A 441 0.53 3.91 4.49
CA SER A 441 1.34 5.13 4.43
C SER A 441 0.63 6.25 3.69
N VAL A 442 1.21 7.44 3.79
CA VAL A 442 0.74 8.68 3.18
C VAL A 442 1.93 9.34 2.51
N ALA A 443 1.78 9.80 1.28
CA ALA A 443 2.78 10.59 0.58
C ALA A 443 2.09 11.74 -0.17
N TRP A 444 2.74 12.89 -0.20
CA TRP A 444 2.30 14.09 -0.89
C TRP A 444 3.25 14.40 -2.06
N GLY A 445 2.71 14.81 -3.20
CA GLY A 445 3.51 15.19 -4.37
C GLY A 445 2.63 15.69 -5.51
N ASP A 446 3.19 16.52 -6.39
CA ASP A 446 2.51 17.06 -7.57
C ASP A 446 2.71 16.11 -8.76
N VAL A 447 1.77 15.19 -8.99
CA VAL A 447 1.94 14.08 -9.96
C VAL A 447 1.67 14.54 -11.40
N ASP A 448 0.91 15.61 -11.59
CA ASP A 448 0.54 16.11 -12.91
C ASP A 448 1.10 17.49 -13.28
N GLY A 449 1.89 18.09 -12.38
CA GLY A 449 2.62 19.33 -12.60
C GLY A 449 1.74 20.56 -12.54
N ASP A 450 0.59 20.50 -11.85
CA ASP A 450 -0.35 21.61 -11.71
C ASP A 450 -0.05 22.53 -10.51
N ALA A 451 1.05 22.25 -9.81
CA ALA A 451 1.54 22.92 -8.61
C ALA A 451 0.67 22.72 -7.36
N LYS A 452 -0.29 21.79 -7.37
CA LYS A 452 -1.00 21.36 -6.17
C LYS A 452 -0.49 20.02 -5.68
N LEU A 453 -0.56 19.82 -4.37
CA LEU A 453 -0.17 18.54 -3.78
C LEU A 453 -1.26 17.50 -3.96
N ASP A 454 -0.94 16.43 -4.66
CA ASP A 454 -1.72 15.21 -4.73
C ASP A 454 -1.36 14.26 -3.59
N LEU A 455 -2.32 13.39 -3.27
CA LEU A 455 -2.22 12.47 -2.14
C LEU A 455 -2.11 11.03 -2.64
N TYR A 456 -1.04 10.36 -2.28
CA TYR A 456 -0.91 8.91 -2.45
C TYR A 456 -1.02 8.19 -1.10
N VAL A 457 -1.96 7.25 -1.01
CA VAL A 457 -2.16 6.40 0.17
C VAL A 457 -1.87 4.96 -0.22
N SER A 458 -0.78 4.40 0.31
CA SER A 458 -0.52 2.98 0.15
C SER A 458 -1.48 2.18 1.03
N SER A 459 -1.91 1.03 0.52
CA SER A 459 -2.93 0.23 1.17
C SER A 459 -2.79 -1.27 0.89
N ILE A 460 -3.48 -2.07 1.68
CA ILE A 460 -3.61 -3.51 1.44
C ILE A 460 -4.64 -3.74 0.35
N ARG A 461 -4.21 -4.33 -0.76
CA ARG A 461 -5.10 -5.01 -1.71
C ARG A 461 -5.09 -6.51 -1.43
N SER A 462 -5.93 -6.94 -0.49
CA SER A 462 -6.00 -8.34 -0.07
C SER A 462 -7.06 -9.12 -0.85
N ASN A 463 -6.67 -10.26 -1.39
CA ASN A 463 -7.57 -11.25 -1.97
C ASN A 463 -8.12 -12.23 -0.90
N GLN A 464 -7.85 -11.99 0.38
CA GLN A 464 -8.29 -12.91 1.42
C GLN A 464 -9.77 -12.76 1.75
N ARG A 465 -10.46 -13.90 1.75
CA ARG A 465 -11.90 -14.10 2.03
C ARG A 465 -12.49 -13.32 3.22
N TRP A 466 -11.68 -12.97 4.22
CA TRP A 466 -12.14 -12.22 5.40
C TRP A 466 -12.18 -10.70 5.21
N PHE A 467 -11.49 -10.15 4.20
CA PHE A 467 -11.64 -8.76 3.75
C PHE A 467 -12.84 -8.58 2.81
N SER A 468 -13.17 -9.62 2.02
CA SER A 468 -14.26 -9.61 1.03
C SER A 468 -15.60 -10.15 1.55
N GLU A 469 -15.70 -10.56 2.82
CA GLU A 469 -16.98 -11.01 3.40
C GLU A 469 -17.97 -9.83 3.52
N ASP A 470 -19.10 -9.96 2.81
CA ASP A 470 -20.26 -9.06 2.75
C ASP A 470 -20.26 -7.91 3.77
N VAL A 471 -19.93 -6.73 3.26
CA VAL A 471 -20.17 -5.43 3.90
C VAL A 471 -21.69 -5.17 3.88
N ASN A 472 -22.48 -5.99 4.58
CA ASN A 472 -23.95 -5.91 4.62
C ASN A 472 -24.49 -5.68 6.05
N ILE A 473 -25.49 -4.78 6.17
CA ILE A 473 -26.03 -4.29 7.46
C ILE A 473 -26.50 -5.45 8.34
N ARG A 474 -26.99 -6.53 7.73
CA ARG A 474 -27.47 -7.71 8.46
C ARG A 474 -26.35 -8.35 9.27
N ARG A 475 -25.15 -8.51 8.70
CA ARG A 475 -24.00 -9.07 9.43
C ARG A 475 -23.52 -8.13 10.53
N TYR A 476 -23.49 -6.82 10.26
CA TYR A 476 -23.13 -5.82 11.25
C TYR A 476 -24.11 -5.82 12.44
N VAL A 477 -25.42 -5.87 12.19
CA VAL A 477 -26.47 -5.96 13.21
C VAL A 477 -26.42 -7.30 13.95
N LEU A 478 -26.13 -8.42 13.26
CA LEU A 478 -25.93 -9.71 13.91
C LEU A 478 -24.73 -9.68 14.86
N ASN A 479 -23.61 -9.07 14.46
CA ASN A 479 -22.44 -8.88 15.33
C ASN A 479 -22.77 -8.00 16.54
N ILE A 480 -23.54 -6.91 16.35
CA ILE A 480 -24.05 -6.07 17.45
C ILE A 480 -24.84 -6.90 18.47
N VAL A 481 -25.76 -7.74 17.99
CA VAL A 481 -26.67 -8.54 18.84
C VAL A 481 -25.95 -9.70 19.52
N GLN A 482 -24.96 -10.29 18.86
CA GLN A 482 -24.21 -11.45 19.37
C GLN A 482 -23.01 -11.06 20.25
N SER A 483 -22.51 -9.82 20.13
CA SER A 483 -21.36 -9.37 20.90
C SER A 483 -21.76 -8.89 22.31
N GLN A 484 -20.81 -9.00 23.24
CA GLN A 484 -20.89 -8.33 24.54
C GLN A 484 -20.59 -6.81 24.44
N ARG A 485 -20.33 -6.28 23.23
CA ARG A 485 -19.95 -4.88 22.95
C ARG A 485 -21.09 -4.06 22.33
N ARG A 486 -22.34 -4.44 22.59
CA ARG A 486 -23.53 -3.91 21.90
C ARG A 486 -23.62 -2.38 21.89
N GLU A 487 -23.46 -1.72 23.02
CA GLU A 487 -23.60 -0.25 23.12
C GLU A 487 -22.57 0.48 22.25
N ARG A 488 -21.31 0.03 22.31
CA ARG A 488 -20.21 0.58 21.51
C ARG A 488 -20.42 0.38 20.02
N LEU A 489 -20.79 -0.83 19.60
CA LEU A 489 -21.03 -1.13 18.18
C LEU A 489 -22.29 -0.41 17.63
N GLN A 490 -23.27 -0.10 18.48
CA GLN A 490 -24.41 0.74 18.10
C GLN A 490 -23.99 2.20 17.85
N ALA A 491 -23.15 2.77 18.72
CA ALA A 491 -22.60 4.12 18.49
C ALA A 491 -21.76 4.16 17.20
N LEU A 492 -20.92 3.14 16.98
CA LEU A 492 -20.11 2.99 15.77
C LEU A 492 -20.96 2.92 14.51
N PHE A 493 -22.07 2.17 14.55
CA PHE A 493 -23.00 2.09 13.42
C PHE A 493 -23.63 3.45 13.07
N LEU A 494 -24.02 4.24 14.08
CA LEU A 494 -24.59 5.56 13.86
C LEU A 494 -23.55 6.53 13.28
N ASP A 495 -22.32 6.46 13.78
CA ASP A 495 -21.22 7.28 13.27
C ASP A 495 -20.85 6.92 11.82
N MET A 496 -20.78 5.63 11.52
CA MET A 496 -20.59 5.13 10.16
C MET A 496 -21.70 5.61 9.23
N ARG A 497 -22.98 5.55 9.65
CA ARG A 497 -24.11 6.04 8.85
C ARG A 497 -24.05 7.55 8.64
N LYS A 498 -23.58 8.31 9.63
CA LYS A 498 -23.42 9.77 9.53
C LYS A 498 -22.41 10.14 8.43
N HIS A 499 -21.29 9.42 8.34
CA HIS A 499 -20.21 9.74 7.40
C HIS A 499 -20.40 9.09 6.02
N LEU A 500 -20.89 7.86 5.97
CA LEU A 500 -20.98 7.08 4.73
C LEU A 500 -22.37 7.11 4.09
N GLY A 501 -23.39 7.63 4.80
CA GLY A 501 -24.76 7.66 4.32
C GLY A 501 -25.31 6.27 4.02
N GLU A 502 -26.09 6.16 2.94
CA GLU A 502 -26.64 4.89 2.45
C GLU A 502 -25.67 4.17 1.47
N ASP A 503 -24.58 4.83 1.04
CA ASP A 503 -23.60 4.34 0.04
C ASP A 503 -22.38 3.63 0.66
N TRP A 504 -22.48 3.27 1.94
CA TRP A 504 -21.40 2.66 2.73
C TRP A 504 -20.88 1.32 2.13
N ASP A 505 -21.70 0.59 1.37
CA ASP A 505 -21.26 -0.62 0.66
C ASP A 505 -20.26 -0.27 -0.46
N GLN A 506 -20.47 0.85 -1.16
CA GLN A 506 -19.57 1.35 -2.20
C GLN A 506 -18.27 1.86 -1.58
N VAL A 507 -18.33 2.53 -0.44
CA VAL A 507 -17.11 3.00 0.26
C VAL A 507 -16.28 1.81 0.77
N GLY A 508 -16.95 0.78 1.30
CA GLY A 508 -16.28 -0.49 1.66
C GLY A 508 -15.67 -1.21 0.46
N LYS A 509 -16.35 -1.27 -0.68
CA LYS A 509 -15.80 -1.89 -1.91
C LYS A 509 -14.63 -1.11 -2.49
N ARG A 510 -14.70 0.23 -2.51
CA ARG A 510 -13.57 1.08 -2.91
C ARG A 510 -12.35 0.80 -2.05
N SER A 511 -12.57 0.57 -0.76
CA SER A 511 -11.55 0.32 0.25
C SER A 511 -10.74 -0.95 0.04
N LEU A 512 -11.36 -1.99 -0.49
CA LEU A 512 -10.71 -3.26 -0.79
C LEU A 512 -9.83 -3.22 -2.04
N ALA A 513 -9.98 -2.19 -2.88
CA ALA A 513 -9.31 -2.19 -4.17
C ALA A 513 -7.80 -1.82 -4.07
N GLY A 514 -7.26 -1.49 -2.89
CA GLY A 514 -5.83 -1.20 -2.66
C GLY A 514 -5.48 0.28 -2.63
N ASN A 515 -4.26 0.64 -3.04
CA ASN A 515 -3.70 1.99 -2.98
C ASN A 515 -4.57 3.07 -3.65
N TYR A 516 -4.46 4.32 -3.19
CA TYR A 516 -5.15 5.48 -3.75
C TYR A 516 -4.15 6.50 -4.26
N LEU A 517 -4.34 6.99 -5.48
CA LEU A 517 -3.81 8.26 -5.95
C LEU A 517 -4.98 9.22 -6.08
N MET A 518 -5.04 10.18 -5.17
CA MET A 518 -6.07 11.20 -5.07
C MET A 518 -5.50 12.50 -5.62
N ARG A 519 -5.96 12.89 -6.81
CA ARG A 519 -5.52 14.12 -7.46
C ARG A 519 -6.27 15.31 -6.87
N GLN A 520 -5.56 16.38 -6.52
CA GLN A 520 -6.17 17.61 -6.06
C GLN A 520 -6.80 18.39 -7.21
N THR A 521 -7.95 19.00 -6.96
CA THR A 521 -8.73 19.80 -7.89
C THR A 521 -9.03 21.17 -7.26
N GLU A 522 -9.61 22.08 -8.04
CA GLU A 522 -9.93 23.43 -7.53
C GLU A 522 -10.76 23.41 -6.24
N GLY A 523 -10.40 24.30 -5.30
CA GLY A 523 -11.10 24.45 -4.03
C GLY A 523 -10.80 23.37 -2.99
N GLY A 524 -9.60 22.77 -3.04
CA GLY A 524 -9.12 21.82 -2.04
C GLY A 524 -9.85 20.47 -2.07
N ARG A 525 -10.44 20.10 -3.20
CA ARG A 525 -11.16 18.83 -3.38
C ARG A 525 -10.30 17.80 -4.08
N PHE A 526 -10.57 16.52 -3.86
CA PHE A 526 -9.80 15.42 -4.43
C PHE A 526 -10.67 14.48 -5.26
N GLU A 527 -10.06 13.89 -6.29
CA GLU A 527 -10.64 12.81 -7.07
C GLU A 527 -9.72 11.59 -7.15
N ASP A 528 -10.30 10.40 -7.11
CA ASP A 528 -9.57 9.14 -7.21
C ASP A 528 -9.21 8.86 -8.68
N VAL A 529 -7.94 9.05 -9.04
CA VAL A 529 -7.38 8.77 -10.38
C VAL A 529 -6.56 7.47 -10.41
N SER A 530 -6.60 6.67 -9.34
CA SER A 530 -5.73 5.49 -9.15
C SER A 530 -5.79 4.50 -10.31
N TRP A 531 -6.98 4.33 -10.89
CA TRP A 531 -7.21 3.42 -12.01
C TRP A 531 -6.62 3.97 -13.32
N GLU A 532 -6.83 5.24 -13.59
CA GLU A 532 -6.39 5.91 -14.82
C GLU A 532 -4.87 6.04 -14.85
N ALA A 533 -4.26 6.32 -13.69
CA ALA A 533 -2.82 6.43 -13.52
C ALA A 533 -2.10 5.08 -13.37
N GLY A 534 -2.83 3.97 -13.21
CA GLY A 534 -2.22 2.67 -12.90
C GLY A 534 -1.54 2.61 -11.52
N ALA A 535 -1.84 3.56 -10.64
CA ALA A 535 -1.21 3.74 -9.33
C ALA A 535 -1.75 2.78 -8.24
N ARG A 536 -2.50 1.76 -8.66
CA ARG A 536 -3.12 0.75 -7.78
C ARG A 536 -2.60 -0.67 -8.06
N PRO A 537 -1.27 -0.87 -8.12
CA PRO A 537 -0.72 -2.18 -8.33
C PRO A 537 -1.13 -3.09 -7.18
N PRO A 538 -1.26 -4.39 -7.42
CA PRO A 538 -1.99 -5.20 -6.48
C PRO A 538 -1.06 -5.94 -5.51
N GLY A 539 -1.21 -5.75 -4.20
CA GLY A 539 -0.33 -6.35 -3.20
C GLY A 539 -0.56 -5.77 -1.81
N TRP A 540 0.41 -5.95 -0.92
CA TRP A 540 0.39 -5.37 0.43
C TRP A 540 1.49 -4.31 0.54
N TYR A 541 1.12 -3.08 0.25
CA TYR A 541 2.04 -1.95 0.32
C TYR A 541 2.11 -1.41 1.74
N TRP A 542 3.33 -1.17 2.23
CA TRP A 542 3.59 -0.71 3.60
C TRP A 542 4.07 0.74 3.66
N SER A 543 4.68 1.22 2.59
CA SER A 543 5.28 2.55 2.52
C SER A 543 5.23 3.07 1.10
N SER A 544 5.25 4.39 0.96
CA SER A 544 5.23 5.09 -0.32
C SER A 544 5.94 6.43 -0.22
N GLY A 545 6.44 6.93 -1.35
CA GLY A 545 7.01 8.26 -1.49
C GLY A 545 6.94 8.73 -2.94
N PHE A 546 7.01 10.05 -3.12
CA PHE A 546 7.18 10.68 -4.44
C PHE A 546 8.65 11.03 -4.64
N HIS A 547 9.24 10.55 -5.73
CA HIS A 547 10.66 10.76 -6.05
C HIS A 547 10.82 10.85 -7.57
N ASP A 548 11.67 11.74 -8.06
CA ASP A 548 12.11 11.72 -9.46
C ASP A 548 13.24 10.68 -9.61
N LEU A 549 12.88 9.43 -9.93
CA LEU A 549 13.82 8.30 -9.90
C LEU A 549 14.70 8.24 -11.15
N ASP A 550 14.24 8.81 -12.28
CA ASP A 550 14.97 8.84 -13.53
C ASP A 550 15.54 10.22 -13.90
N ASN A 551 15.35 11.22 -13.03
CA ASN A 551 15.78 12.61 -13.17
C ASN A 551 15.18 13.30 -14.41
N ASP A 552 13.93 12.98 -14.77
CA ASP A 552 13.23 13.60 -15.90
C ASP A 552 12.47 14.89 -15.54
N GLY A 553 12.45 15.25 -14.25
CA GLY A 553 11.78 16.42 -13.70
C GLY A 553 10.30 16.19 -13.35
N ARG A 554 9.77 14.98 -13.51
CA ARG A 554 8.48 14.55 -12.97
C ARG A 554 8.69 13.64 -11.76
N VAL A 555 7.74 13.67 -10.84
CA VAL A 555 7.77 12.77 -9.68
C VAL A 555 7.19 11.41 -10.06
N ASP A 556 7.88 10.35 -9.66
CA ASP A 556 7.39 8.99 -9.68
C ASP A 556 6.82 8.59 -8.32
N VAL A 557 5.82 7.72 -8.34
CA VAL A 557 5.33 7.05 -7.12
C VAL A 557 6.16 5.79 -6.88
N LEU A 558 6.96 5.79 -5.81
CA LEU A 558 7.56 4.57 -5.28
C LEU A 558 6.67 4.02 -4.17
N ALA A 559 6.16 2.80 -4.32
CA ALA A 559 5.39 2.12 -3.28
C ALA A 559 6.02 0.75 -2.98
N ILE A 560 6.35 0.51 -1.71
CA ILE A 560 7.07 -0.70 -1.28
C ILE A 560 6.07 -1.74 -0.83
N ASN A 561 6.07 -2.88 -1.51
CA ASN A 561 5.29 -4.06 -1.15
C ASN A 561 6.14 -4.98 -0.25
N GLY A 562 5.59 -5.37 0.90
CA GLY A 562 6.27 -6.26 1.85
C GLY A 562 6.08 -7.74 1.53
N TRP A 563 5.36 -8.08 0.46
CA TRP A 563 5.07 -9.45 0.08
C TRP A 563 6.20 -10.05 -0.77
N ILE A 564 6.96 -10.98 -0.17
CA ILE A 564 7.85 -11.88 -0.90
C ILE A 564 7.01 -13.08 -1.36
N THR A 565 6.86 -13.29 -2.66
CA THR A 565 6.36 -14.56 -3.17
C THR A 565 7.40 -15.64 -2.82
N GLY A 566 7.12 -16.44 -1.79
CA GLY A 566 7.93 -17.61 -1.49
C GLY A 566 8.03 -18.54 -2.70
N LYS A 567 9.07 -19.38 -2.76
CA LYS A 567 9.23 -20.37 -3.85
C LYS A 567 8.09 -21.40 -3.87
N GLU A 568 7.39 -21.57 -2.75
CA GLU A 568 6.24 -22.45 -2.61
C GLU A 568 4.94 -21.64 -2.54
N LYS A 569 3.93 -22.09 -3.28
CA LYS A 569 2.61 -21.43 -3.34
C LYS A 569 1.84 -21.51 -2.02
N ASP A 570 2.22 -22.43 -1.16
CA ASP A 570 1.57 -22.72 0.12
C ASP A 570 2.30 -22.03 1.28
N ASP A 571 3.26 -21.14 0.98
CA ASP A 571 3.88 -20.25 1.96
C ASP A 571 2.96 -19.06 2.32
N LEU A 572 1.64 -19.33 2.38
CA LEU A 572 0.54 -18.53 2.94
C LEU A 572 -0.67 -19.42 3.26
#